data_AF-A0A6P4CWN5-F1
#
_entry.id   AF-A0A6P4CWN5-F1
#
_cell.length_a   1.000
_cell.length_b   1.000
_cell.length_c   1.000
_cell.angle_alpha   90.00
_cell.angle_beta   90.00
_cell.angle_gamma   90.00
#
_symmetry.space_group_name_H-M   'P 1'
#
loop_
_entity.id
_entity.type
_entity.pdbx_description
1 polymer ?
#
loop_
_entity_poly.entity_id
_entity_poly.type
_entity_poly.pdbx_seq_one_letter_code
_entity_poly.pdbx_strand_id
1 'polypeptide(L)'
;MRLWQKATGAIKDRKSIWTAKLMHNGPYQNPIFEAVVIKATSHDEHCIDCKNVQRVFQWLRTSPLHLKPLLFALSFRMEKTKNWVVAIKGLMLMHGVFCTNIAAVQKMGRLPFDFSNFSDGYLHPSKAWGFNSFVRAYFNYLDQRSAFVSSEFKRVSMKNNKKDGLEVEETLMEELKMLQNFQALIDSLLHIKPRNESMKQNALILEAMDCVIVEIFDVYSKFCKRMANVLMRIYDVGGREEAAVALKVLQKASSQGEDLSCYFKFCKVIGVLNASQCPKIERISDEDIEDLERIISSGDNMAIVLSDSCMEKELKTVITEQWEVFDDVDDYSSSWQNKNPFLDSSYDYSLVCQPPPPPQVLPDLISF
;
A
#
# COMPACT_ATOMS: atom_id res chain seq x y z
N MET A 1 18.93 12.15 -27.80
CA MET A 1 18.31 12.99 -26.73
C MET A 1 18.24 12.30 -25.37
N ARG A 2 17.84 11.00 -25.27
CA ARG A 2 17.73 10.28 -23.98
C ARG A 2 19.04 10.21 -23.16
N LEU A 3 20.19 9.99 -23.81
CA LEU A 3 21.50 9.95 -23.13
C LEU A 3 21.87 11.28 -22.46
N TRP A 4 21.52 12.42 -23.07
CA TRP A 4 21.75 13.74 -22.50
C TRP A 4 20.88 13.98 -21.26
N GLN A 5 19.60 13.61 -21.31
CA GLN A 5 18.70 13.68 -20.14
C GLN A 5 19.20 12.81 -18.99
N LYS A 6 19.65 11.58 -19.30
CA LYS A 6 20.25 10.67 -18.31
C LYS A 6 21.52 11.25 -17.69
N ALA A 7 22.43 11.80 -18.51
CA ALA A 7 23.66 12.44 -18.03
C ALA A 7 23.37 13.68 -17.17
N THR A 8 22.45 14.55 -17.59
CA THR A 8 22.03 15.72 -16.80
C THR A 8 21.39 15.30 -15.48
N GLY A 9 20.56 14.25 -15.50
CA GLY A 9 19.97 13.65 -14.30
C GLY A 9 21.05 13.17 -13.31
N ALA A 10 22.02 12.41 -13.80
CA ALA A 10 23.14 11.92 -12.98
C ALA A 10 24.00 13.06 -12.41
N ILE A 11 24.22 14.15 -13.17
CA ILE A 11 24.93 15.34 -12.68
C ILE A 11 24.13 16.02 -11.56
N LYS A 12 22.81 16.14 -11.72
CA LYS A 12 21.93 16.70 -10.68
C LYS A 12 22.00 15.86 -9.41
N ASP A 13 21.90 14.54 -9.53
CA ASP A 13 21.96 13.63 -8.39
C ASP A 13 23.33 13.71 -7.69
N ARG A 14 24.44 13.75 -8.43
CA ARG A 14 25.78 13.96 -7.86
C ARG A 14 25.91 15.31 -7.15
N LYS A 15 25.39 16.39 -7.74
CA LYS A 15 25.39 17.71 -7.12
C LYS A 15 24.60 17.71 -5.81
N SER A 16 23.41 17.09 -5.81
CA SER A 16 22.57 16.95 -4.61
C SER A 16 23.27 16.14 -3.51
N ILE A 17 23.97 15.06 -3.85
CA ILE A 17 24.75 14.27 -2.88
C ILE A 17 25.92 15.10 -2.32
N TRP A 18 26.60 15.87 -3.16
CA TRP A 18 27.69 16.72 -2.71
C TRP A 18 27.19 17.84 -1.79
N THR A 19 26.06 18.48 -2.11
CA THR A 19 25.44 19.47 -1.22
C THR A 19 25.00 18.86 0.11
N ALA A 20 24.43 17.66 0.09
CA ALA A 20 24.05 16.93 1.31
C ALA A 20 25.24 16.70 2.25
N LYS A 21 26.44 16.46 1.71
CA LYS A 21 27.66 16.27 2.50
C LYS A 21 28.22 17.56 3.10
N LEU A 22 27.94 18.71 2.48
CA LEU A 22 28.48 20.01 2.88
C LEU A 22 27.57 20.76 3.83
N MET A 23 26.27 20.45 3.85
CA MET A 23 25.33 21.07 4.76
C MET A 23 25.36 20.37 6.13
N HIS A 24 25.65 21.13 7.19
CA HIS A 24 25.51 20.76 8.60
C HIS A 24 24.82 21.95 9.30
N ASN A 25 23.85 21.85 10.23
CA ASN A 25 23.49 20.75 11.13
C ASN A 25 22.06 20.98 11.70
N GLY A 26 21.03 20.38 11.11
CA GLY A 26 19.67 20.32 11.70
C GLY A 26 19.48 19.04 12.53
N PRO A 27 18.57 18.99 13.52
CA PRO A 27 18.44 17.87 14.45
C PRO A 27 18.10 16.51 13.80
N TYR A 28 17.57 16.53 12.57
CA TYR A 28 17.22 15.33 11.80
C TYR A 28 17.97 15.22 10.48
N GLN A 29 18.91 16.14 10.22
CA GLN A 29 19.65 16.18 8.96
C GLN A 29 20.80 15.17 9.01
N ASN A 30 20.78 14.19 8.10
CA ASN A 30 21.80 13.15 8.05
C ASN A 30 22.24 12.87 6.60
N PRO A 31 23.49 13.19 6.23
CA PRO A 31 23.99 13.03 4.86
C PRO A 31 23.91 11.59 4.31
N ILE A 32 23.93 10.58 5.18
CA ILE A 32 23.83 9.17 4.78
C ILE A 32 22.41 8.87 4.30
N PHE A 33 21.39 9.34 5.04
CA PHE A 33 19.98 9.19 4.65
C PHE A 33 19.69 9.97 3.37
N GLU A 34 20.14 11.23 3.29
CA GLU A 34 19.97 12.06 2.09
C GLU A 34 20.59 11.42 0.86
N ALA A 35 21.82 10.91 0.95
CA ALA A 35 22.48 10.27 -0.19
C ALA A 35 21.75 8.99 -0.65
N VAL A 36 21.23 8.19 0.28
CA VAL A 36 20.47 6.98 -0.06
C VAL A 36 19.11 7.34 -0.66
N VAL A 37 18.41 8.33 -0.12
CA VAL A 37 17.14 8.83 -0.68
C VAL A 37 17.35 9.40 -2.08
N ILE A 38 18.40 10.19 -2.32
CA ILE A 38 18.71 10.73 -3.65
C ILE A 38 18.96 9.60 -4.66
N LYS A 39 19.66 8.53 -4.26
CA LYS A 39 19.90 7.36 -5.14
C LYS A 39 18.62 6.58 -5.41
N ALA A 40 17.82 6.31 -4.37
CA ALA A 40 16.53 5.65 -4.50
C ALA A 40 15.55 6.45 -5.40
N THR A 41 15.66 7.77 -5.38
CA THR A 41 14.83 8.72 -6.16
C THR A 41 15.61 9.40 -7.28
N SER A 42 16.55 8.67 -7.90
CA SER A 42 17.36 9.19 -9.01
C SER A 42 16.51 9.56 -10.22
N HIS A 43 17.06 10.39 -11.11
CA HIS A 43 16.40 10.79 -12.35
C HIS A 43 16.38 9.68 -13.43
N ASP A 44 16.77 8.45 -13.13
CA ASP A 44 16.70 7.34 -14.09
C ASP A 44 15.24 6.95 -14.36
N GLU A 45 14.79 7.02 -15.60
CA GLU A 45 13.40 6.72 -15.97
C GLU A 45 13.11 5.21 -16.11
N HIS A 46 14.15 4.38 -16.11
CA HIS A 46 14.03 2.97 -16.51
C HIS A 46 13.79 2.01 -15.36
N CYS A 47 14.26 2.31 -14.16
CA CYS A 47 14.12 1.43 -13.01
C CYS A 47 14.23 2.19 -11.69
N ILE A 48 13.66 1.59 -10.66
CA ILE A 48 13.97 1.92 -9.26
C ILE A 48 15.31 1.33 -8.86
N ASP A 49 16.05 2.09 -8.04
CA ASP A 49 17.28 1.58 -7.42
C ASP A 49 16.91 0.67 -6.23
N CYS A 50 16.60 -0.60 -6.55
CA CYS A 50 16.16 -1.60 -5.58
C CYS A 50 17.14 -1.75 -4.42
N LYS A 51 18.45 -1.62 -4.67
CA LYS A 51 19.48 -1.71 -3.63
C LYS A 51 19.34 -0.62 -2.57
N ASN A 52 19.18 0.63 -3.00
CA ASN A 52 19.02 1.75 -2.06
C ASN A 52 17.63 1.74 -1.40
N VAL A 53 16.59 1.31 -2.12
CA VAL A 53 15.24 1.11 -1.54
C VAL A 53 15.26 0.03 -0.46
N GLN A 54 15.87 -1.13 -0.71
CA GLN A 54 16.04 -2.20 0.29
C GLN A 54 16.79 -1.71 1.52
N ARG A 55 17.84 -0.91 1.32
CA ARG A 55 18.60 -0.30 2.42
C ARG A 55 17.75 0.61 3.29
N VAL A 56 16.85 1.41 2.69
CA VAL A 56 15.89 2.24 3.44
C VAL A 56 15.01 1.37 4.32
N PHE A 57 14.41 0.31 3.77
CA PHE A 57 13.53 -0.56 4.54
C PHE A 57 14.27 -1.42 5.57
N GLN A 58 15.53 -1.78 5.31
CA GLN A 58 16.38 -2.42 6.31
C GLN A 58 16.55 -1.51 7.52
N TRP A 59 16.88 -0.23 7.34
CA TRP A 59 16.99 0.72 8.46
C TRP A 59 15.68 0.84 9.25
N LEU A 60 14.54 0.96 8.56
CA LEU A 60 13.24 1.05 9.24
C LEU A 60 12.92 -0.19 10.07
N ARG A 61 13.30 -1.39 9.61
CA ARG A 61 13.16 -2.64 10.37
C ARG A 61 14.12 -2.73 11.54
N THR A 62 15.35 -2.21 11.40
CA THR A 62 16.36 -2.27 12.46
C THR A 62 16.05 -1.32 13.62
N SER A 63 15.58 -0.09 13.36
CA SER A 63 15.25 0.85 14.42
C SER A 63 14.25 1.93 14.00
N PRO A 64 13.21 2.21 14.82
CA PRO A 64 12.27 3.31 14.56
C PRO A 64 12.93 4.70 14.64
N LEU A 65 14.13 4.82 15.23
CA LEU A 65 14.89 6.07 15.30
C LEU A 65 15.32 6.57 13.91
N HIS A 66 15.45 5.67 12.95
CA HIS A 66 15.81 6.00 11.57
C HIS A 66 14.66 6.65 10.79
N LEU A 67 13.43 6.62 11.30
CA LEU A 67 12.26 7.17 10.60
C LEU A 67 12.36 8.69 10.42
N LYS A 68 12.69 9.45 11.47
CA LYS A 68 12.69 10.93 11.39
C LYS A 68 13.74 11.46 10.39
N PRO A 69 15.01 11.02 10.42
CA PRO A 69 15.99 11.45 9.41
C PRO A 69 15.62 11.02 8.00
N LEU A 70 15.02 9.83 7.83
CA LEU A 70 14.53 9.36 6.54
C LEU A 70 13.41 10.24 5.99
N LEU A 71 12.39 10.52 6.81
CA LEU A 71 11.26 11.37 6.41
C LEU A 71 11.71 12.79 6.09
N PHE A 72 12.66 13.33 6.86
CA PHE A 72 13.27 14.62 6.56
C PHE A 72 13.96 14.61 5.19
N ALA A 73 14.84 13.64 4.95
CA ALA A 73 15.55 13.52 3.68
C ALA A 73 14.61 13.36 2.48
N LEU A 74 13.55 12.56 2.64
CA LEU A 74 12.55 12.32 1.61
C LEU A 74 11.68 13.55 1.35
N SER A 75 11.15 14.19 2.39
CA SER A 75 10.40 15.44 2.30
C SER A 75 11.21 16.53 1.60
N PHE A 76 12.45 16.76 2.05
CA PHE A 76 13.33 17.76 1.44
C PHE A 76 13.59 17.49 -0.05
N ARG A 77 13.79 16.23 -0.43
CA ARG A 77 13.95 15.83 -1.83
C ARG A 77 12.69 16.09 -2.66
N MET A 78 11.51 15.83 -2.10
CA MET A 78 10.22 16.04 -2.74
C MET A 78 9.88 17.52 -2.91
N GLU A 79 10.12 18.36 -1.90
CA GLU A 79 9.87 19.80 -1.99
C GLU A 79 10.70 20.50 -3.08
N LYS A 80 11.91 20.01 -3.35
CA LYS A 80 12.81 20.60 -4.35
C LYS A 80 12.60 20.06 -5.75
N THR A 81 11.93 18.91 -5.91
CA THR A 81 11.83 18.29 -7.23
C THR A 81 10.72 18.91 -8.07
N LYS A 82 11.04 19.14 -9.35
CA LYS A 82 10.08 19.45 -10.42
C LYS A 82 10.14 18.41 -11.53
N ASN A 83 10.63 17.22 -11.22
CA ASN A 83 10.78 16.13 -12.18
C ASN A 83 9.86 14.97 -11.79
N TRP A 84 9.02 14.54 -12.72
CA TRP A 84 8.01 13.51 -12.49
C TRP A 84 8.60 12.15 -12.07
N VAL A 85 9.77 11.78 -12.61
CA VAL A 85 10.46 10.51 -12.31
C VAL A 85 10.81 10.45 -10.83
N VAL A 86 11.44 11.51 -10.35
CA VAL A 86 11.83 11.67 -8.95
C VAL A 86 10.59 11.68 -8.05
N ALA A 87 9.55 12.40 -8.47
CA ALA A 87 8.31 12.50 -7.70
C ALA A 87 7.63 11.14 -7.56
N ILE A 88 7.50 10.36 -8.64
CA ILE A 88 6.93 9.01 -8.60
C ILE A 88 7.77 8.09 -7.71
N LYS A 89 9.10 8.08 -7.88
CA LYS A 89 9.98 7.26 -7.03
C LYS A 89 9.89 7.63 -5.56
N GLY A 90 9.76 8.91 -5.24
CA GLY A 90 9.56 9.38 -3.88
C GLY A 90 8.21 8.97 -3.29
N LEU A 91 7.15 9.03 -4.10
CA LEU A 91 5.83 8.53 -3.71
C LEU A 91 5.82 7.01 -3.49
N MET A 92 6.47 6.24 -4.37
CA MET A 92 6.62 4.79 -4.20
C MET A 92 7.44 4.45 -2.95
N LEU A 93 8.51 5.21 -2.67
CA LEU A 93 9.28 5.04 -1.45
C LEU A 93 8.42 5.33 -0.20
N MET A 94 7.67 6.43 -0.19
CA MET A 94 6.71 6.75 0.88
C MET A 94 5.62 5.70 1.03
N HIS A 95 5.09 5.18 -0.07
CA HIS A 95 4.11 4.10 -0.06
C HIS A 95 4.66 2.89 0.70
N GLY A 96 5.86 2.42 0.34
CA GLY A 96 6.48 1.31 1.07
C GLY A 96 6.75 1.64 2.54
N VAL A 97 7.09 2.90 2.90
CA VAL A 97 7.23 3.32 4.31
C VAL A 97 5.92 3.10 5.07
N PHE A 98 4.79 3.44 4.47
CA PHE A 98 3.47 3.22 5.05
C PHE A 98 3.05 1.75 5.17
N CYS A 99 3.68 0.85 4.40
CA CYS A 99 3.45 -0.59 4.48
C CYS A 99 4.28 -1.27 5.60
N THR A 100 5.25 -0.57 6.23
CA THR A 100 6.14 -1.18 7.25
C THR A 100 5.47 -1.48 8.61
N ASN A 101 4.20 -1.11 8.81
CA ASN A 101 3.44 -1.28 10.06
C ASN A 101 4.13 -0.72 11.33
N ILE A 102 5.02 0.27 11.17
CA ILE A 102 5.70 0.92 12.31
C ILE A 102 4.76 1.93 12.96
N ALA A 103 4.53 1.84 14.27
CA ALA A 103 3.63 2.74 15.01
C ALA A 103 3.99 4.23 14.86
N ALA A 104 5.28 4.56 14.73
CA ALA A 104 5.72 5.93 14.50
C ALA A 104 5.29 6.47 13.12
N VAL A 105 5.19 5.62 12.10
CA VAL A 105 4.66 5.98 10.77
C VAL A 105 3.16 6.25 10.86
N GLN A 106 2.42 5.44 11.61
CA GLN A 106 0.98 5.61 11.81
C GLN A 106 0.64 6.93 12.52
N LYS A 107 1.54 7.44 13.37
CA LYS A 107 1.36 8.73 14.07
C LYS A 107 1.63 9.97 13.20
N MET A 108 2.14 9.81 11.98
CA MET A 108 2.63 10.93 11.16
C MET A 108 1.51 11.90 10.73
N GLY A 109 0.28 11.42 10.57
CA GLY A 109 -0.81 12.24 10.03
C GLY A 109 -0.71 12.36 8.52
N ARG A 110 -0.72 13.58 7.99
CA ARG A 110 -0.59 13.88 6.55
C ARG A 110 0.85 13.67 6.06
N LEU A 111 1.05 13.66 4.74
CA LEU A 111 2.39 13.57 4.16
C LEU A 111 3.25 14.80 4.54
N PRO A 112 4.57 14.62 4.74
CA PRO A 112 5.47 15.72 5.12
C PRO A 112 5.91 16.59 3.92
N PHE A 113 5.23 16.51 2.78
CA PHE A 113 5.46 17.30 1.57
C PHE A 113 4.15 17.39 0.79
N ASP A 114 4.04 18.33 -0.16
CA ASP A 114 2.82 18.55 -0.94
C ASP A 114 3.06 18.44 -2.45
N PHE A 115 2.29 17.55 -3.10
CA PHE A 115 2.24 17.41 -4.56
C PHE A 115 0.85 17.64 -5.15
N SER A 116 -0.10 18.21 -4.40
CA SER A 116 -1.45 18.56 -4.87
C SER A 116 -1.41 19.42 -6.15
N ASN A 117 -0.46 20.36 -6.21
CA ASN A 117 -0.23 21.26 -7.34
C ASN A 117 1.00 20.89 -8.19
N PHE A 118 1.51 19.65 -8.07
CA PHE A 118 2.73 19.24 -8.75
C PHE A 118 2.68 19.50 -10.26
N SER A 119 3.74 20.08 -10.82
CA SER A 119 3.92 20.21 -12.26
C SER A 119 5.36 19.94 -12.62
N ASP A 120 5.57 19.06 -13.60
CA ASP A 120 6.90 18.86 -14.16
C ASP A 120 7.40 20.17 -14.79
N GLY A 121 8.62 20.56 -14.40
CA GLY A 121 9.26 21.80 -14.83
C GLY A 121 10.19 21.65 -16.02
N TYR A 122 10.31 20.46 -16.60
CA TYR A 122 11.26 20.14 -17.66
C TYR A 122 10.58 19.64 -18.93
N LEU A 123 9.42 19.00 -18.82
CA LEU A 123 8.60 18.55 -19.94
C LEU A 123 7.74 19.69 -20.49
N HIS A 124 7.50 19.65 -21.80
CA HIS A 124 6.51 20.51 -22.44
C HIS A 124 5.10 20.18 -21.91
N PRO A 125 4.21 21.17 -21.68
CA PRO A 125 2.89 20.93 -21.08
C PRO A 125 2.06 19.82 -21.76
N SER A 126 2.11 19.73 -23.10
CA SER A 126 1.42 18.69 -23.87
C SER A 126 1.89 17.25 -23.60
N LYS A 127 3.12 17.08 -23.08
CA LYS A 127 3.65 15.77 -22.64
C LYS A 127 3.56 15.60 -21.13
N ALA A 128 3.66 16.69 -20.37
CA ALA A 128 3.69 16.68 -18.92
C ALA A 128 2.34 16.35 -18.28
N TRP A 129 1.21 16.71 -18.91
CA TRP A 129 -0.11 16.66 -18.26
C TRP A 129 -0.47 15.27 -17.70
N GLY A 130 -0.15 14.19 -18.42
CA GLY A 130 -0.42 12.83 -17.99
C GLY A 130 0.40 12.44 -16.76
N PHE A 131 1.71 12.74 -16.77
CA PHE A 131 2.60 12.52 -15.63
C PHE A 131 2.21 13.38 -14.42
N ASN A 132 1.86 14.66 -14.64
CA ASN A 132 1.40 15.56 -13.59
C ASN A 132 0.12 15.02 -12.93
N SER A 133 -0.85 14.57 -13.73
CA SER A 133 -2.08 13.97 -13.22
C SER A 133 -1.82 12.70 -12.42
N PHE A 134 -0.87 11.87 -12.87
CA PHE A 134 -0.50 10.62 -12.19
C PHE A 134 0.14 10.90 -10.83
N VAL A 135 1.12 11.81 -10.78
CA VAL A 135 1.79 12.23 -9.52
C VAL A 135 0.78 12.80 -8.53
N ARG A 136 -0.11 13.69 -8.98
CA ARG A 136 -1.15 14.29 -8.13
C ARG A 136 -2.13 13.25 -7.58
N ALA A 137 -2.57 12.31 -8.41
CA ALA A 137 -3.48 11.24 -7.97
C ALA A 137 -2.81 10.33 -6.93
N TYR A 138 -1.57 9.94 -7.17
CA TYR A 138 -0.84 9.06 -6.26
C TYR A 138 -0.52 9.78 -4.94
N PHE A 139 -0.13 11.05 -4.99
CA PHE A 139 0.00 11.88 -3.79
C PHE A 139 -1.31 11.99 -3.00
N ASN A 140 -2.42 12.31 -3.67
CA ASN A 140 -3.72 12.44 -3.04
C ASN A 140 -4.13 11.15 -2.31
N TYR A 141 -3.90 9.99 -2.92
CA TYR A 141 -4.13 8.71 -2.27
C TYR A 141 -3.27 8.54 -1.01
N LEU A 142 -1.95 8.72 -1.12
CA LEU A 142 -1.05 8.51 0.02
C LEU A 142 -1.32 9.49 1.18
N ASP A 143 -1.67 10.73 0.87
CA ASP A 143 -2.01 11.75 1.87
C ASP A 143 -3.35 11.45 2.57
N GLN A 144 -4.35 10.98 1.83
CA GLN A 144 -5.61 10.50 2.41
C GLN A 144 -5.39 9.25 3.29
N ARG A 145 -4.64 8.28 2.79
CA ARG A 145 -4.29 7.04 3.50
C ARG A 145 -3.57 7.34 4.81
N SER A 146 -2.60 8.25 4.79
CA SER A 146 -1.81 8.58 5.98
C SER A 146 -2.66 9.26 7.05
N ALA A 147 -3.54 10.18 6.65
CA ALA A 147 -4.49 10.82 7.55
C ALA A 147 -5.46 9.81 8.17
N PHE A 148 -5.97 8.88 7.35
CA PHE A 148 -6.86 7.80 7.75
C PHE A 148 -6.22 6.87 8.79
N VAL A 149 -5.02 6.35 8.49
CA VAL A 149 -4.27 5.48 9.40
C VAL A 149 -3.96 6.20 10.71
N SER A 150 -3.65 7.50 10.66
CA SER A 150 -3.41 8.29 11.87
C SER A 150 -4.66 8.48 12.73
N SER A 151 -5.82 8.69 12.10
CA SER A 151 -7.09 8.73 12.84
C SER A 151 -7.40 7.40 13.51
N GLU A 152 -7.20 6.27 12.82
CA GLU A 152 -7.39 4.94 13.39
C GLU A 152 -6.46 4.67 14.57
N PHE A 153 -5.17 4.99 14.40
CA PHE A 153 -4.20 4.83 15.49
C PHE A 153 -4.58 5.63 16.73
N LYS A 154 -5.03 6.88 16.56
CA LYS A 154 -5.49 7.72 17.68
C LYS A 154 -6.71 7.12 18.38
N ARG A 155 -7.67 6.59 17.63
CA ARG A 155 -8.87 5.93 18.17
C ARG A 155 -8.50 4.70 19.01
N VAL A 156 -7.67 3.82 18.46
CA VAL A 156 -7.18 2.62 19.17
C VAL A 156 -6.38 2.99 20.42
N SER A 157 -5.50 3.99 20.34
CA SER A 157 -4.71 4.43 21.49
C SER A 157 -5.55 5.07 22.60
N MET A 158 -6.64 5.77 22.26
CA MET A 158 -7.57 6.32 23.26
C MET A 158 -8.32 5.21 24.00
N LYS A 159 -8.67 4.11 23.32
CA LYS A 159 -9.28 2.93 23.95
C LYS A 159 -8.35 2.30 24.99
N ASN A 160 -7.10 2.04 24.62
CA ASN A 160 -6.13 1.39 25.50
C ASN A 160 -5.77 2.20 26.76
N ASN A 161 -5.92 3.52 26.72
CA ASN A 161 -5.63 4.40 27.85
C ASN A 161 -6.81 4.56 28.83
N LYS A 162 -8.04 4.23 28.44
CA LYS A 162 -9.20 4.22 29.35
C LYS A 162 -9.21 2.90 30.14
N LYS A 163 -8.34 2.82 31.15
CA LYS A 163 -8.20 1.68 32.07
C LYS A 163 -9.28 1.60 33.17
N ASP A 164 -10.26 2.50 33.19
CA ASP A 164 -11.44 2.37 34.07
C ASP A 164 -12.54 1.55 33.39
N GLY A 165 -12.32 0.23 33.31
CA GLY A 165 -13.34 -0.84 33.29
C GLY A 165 -14.46 -0.85 32.23
N LEU A 166 -14.61 0.16 31.38
CA LEU A 166 -15.59 0.20 30.31
C LEU A 166 -14.86 0.14 28.97
N GLU A 167 -14.86 -1.04 28.37
CA GLU A 167 -14.56 -1.20 26.95
C GLU A 167 -15.56 -0.33 26.18
N VAL A 168 -15.11 0.82 25.69
CA VAL A 168 -15.94 1.63 24.80
C VAL A 168 -15.93 0.93 23.45
N GLU A 169 -16.90 0.03 23.28
CA GLU A 169 -17.18 -0.63 22.01
C GLU A 169 -17.40 0.44 20.94
N GLU A 170 -16.84 0.22 19.75
CA GLU A 170 -17.04 1.15 18.64
C GLU A 170 -18.52 1.11 18.25
N THR A 171 -19.16 2.28 18.22
CA THR A 171 -20.56 2.36 17.78
C THR A 171 -20.65 1.93 16.32
N LEU A 172 -21.76 1.27 15.95
CA LEU A 172 -22.01 0.86 14.57
C LEU A 172 -21.85 2.02 13.58
N MET A 173 -22.34 3.21 13.94
CA MET A 173 -22.21 4.42 13.13
C MET A 173 -20.75 4.87 12.92
N GLU A 174 -19.88 4.70 13.92
CA GLU A 174 -18.47 4.97 13.74
C GLU A 174 -17.83 3.97 12.75
N GLU A 175 -18.14 2.68 12.87
CA GLU A 175 -17.63 1.66 11.92
C GLU A 175 -18.13 1.87 10.49
N LEU A 176 -19.40 2.29 10.34
CA LEU A 176 -19.97 2.65 9.04
C LEU A 176 -19.26 3.86 8.42
N LYS A 177 -18.94 4.88 9.22
CA LYS A 177 -18.13 6.01 8.77
C LYS A 177 -16.72 5.57 8.34
N MET A 178 -16.16 4.58 9.02
CA MET A 178 -14.89 3.99 8.65
C MET A 178 -14.94 3.26 7.31
N LEU A 179 -16.01 2.52 7.05
CA LEU A 179 -16.25 1.90 5.74
C LEU A 179 -16.36 2.94 4.63
N GLN A 180 -17.02 4.08 4.85
CA GLN A 180 -17.07 5.18 3.88
C GLN A 180 -15.69 5.77 3.56
N ASN A 181 -14.79 5.85 4.55
CA ASN A 181 -13.41 6.27 4.32
C ASN A 181 -12.63 5.24 3.47
N PHE A 182 -12.82 3.95 3.70
CA PHE A 182 -12.27 2.90 2.83
C PHE A 182 -12.78 3.05 1.39
N GLN A 183 -14.06 3.34 1.20
CA GLN A 183 -14.60 3.62 -0.14
C GLN A 183 -13.91 4.82 -0.79
N ALA A 184 -13.65 5.90 -0.05
CA ALA A 184 -12.92 7.05 -0.58
C ALA A 184 -11.46 6.70 -0.96
N LEU A 185 -10.80 5.82 -0.21
CA LEU A 185 -9.46 5.32 -0.56
C LEU A 185 -9.49 4.47 -1.84
N ILE A 186 -10.50 3.61 -2.00
CA ILE A 186 -10.71 2.83 -3.24
C ILE A 186 -10.89 3.76 -4.44
N ASP A 187 -11.76 4.77 -4.33
CA ASP A 187 -11.96 5.76 -5.39
C ASP A 187 -10.65 6.49 -5.77
N SER A 188 -9.87 6.86 -4.77
CA SER A 188 -8.59 7.55 -4.94
C SER A 188 -7.54 6.68 -5.64
N LEU A 189 -7.47 5.38 -5.31
CA LEU A 189 -6.59 4.40 -5.98
C LEU A 189 -6.94 4.25 -7.46
N LEU A 190 -8.22 4.16 -7.80
CA LEU A 190 -8.71 4.05 -9.19
C LEU A 190 -8.33 5.25 -10.07
N HIS A 191 -8.06 6.41 -9.46
CA HIS A 191 -7.59 7.60 -10.17
C HIS A 191 -6.10 7.55 -10.54
N ILE A 192 -5.31 6.68 -9.91
CA ILE A 192 -3.90 6.49 -10.24
C ILE A 192 -3.82 5.60 -11.49
N LYS A 193 -3.75 6.21 -12.68
CA LYS A 193 -3.60 5.48 -13.94
C LYS A 193 -2.91 6.29 -15.03
N PRO A 194 -2.12 5.65 -15.92
CA PRO A 194 -1.59 6.33 -17.10
C PRO A 194 -2.72 6.78 -18.03
N ARG A 195 -2.72 8.06 -18.40
CA ARG A 195 -3.76 8.66 -19.26
C ARG A 195 -3.34 8.78 -20.73
N ASN A 196 -2.05 8.65 -21.03
CA ASN A 196 -1.49 8.87 -22.37
C ASN A 196 -0.80 7.59 -22.85
N GLU A 197 -0.79 7.34 -24.16
CA GLU A 197 -0.15 6.15 -24.72
C GLU A 197 1.34 6.04 -24.38
N SER A 198 2.05 7.17 -24.38
CA SER A 198 3.48 7.19 -24.02
C SER A 198 3.76 6.73 -22.59
N MET A 199 2.76 6.80 -21.70
CA MET A 199 2.90 6.38 -20.31
C MET A 199 2.63 4.88 -20.13
N LYS A 200 1.76 4.28 -20.95
CA LYS A 200 1.36 2.88 -20.80
C LYS A 200 2.51 1.90 -21.00
N GLN A 201 3.54 2.30 -21.76
CA GLN A 201 4.75 1.50 -22.00
C GLN A 201 5.95 1.94 -21.16
N ASN A 202 5.77 2.91 -20.25
CA ASN A 202 6.86 3.40 -19.42
C ASN A 202 7.10 2.45 -18.23
N ALA A 203 8.29 1.87 -18.14
CA ALA A 203 8.65 0.89 -17.12
C ALA A 203 8.40 1.39 -15.68
N LEU A 204 8.82 2.62 -15.36
CA LEU A 204 8.59 3.20 -14.03
C LEU A 204 7.10 3.41 -13.71
N ILE A 205 6.29 3.74 -14.72
CA ILE A 205 4.83 3.83 -14.54
C ILE A 205 4.24 2.44 -14.28
N LEU A 206 4.69 1.41 -14.99
CA LEU A 206 4.23 0.03 -14.77
C LEU A 206 4.63 -0.48 -13.38
N GLU A 207 5.85 -0.20 -12.92
CA GLU A 207 6.29 -0.49 -11.54
C GLU A 207 5.42 0.25 -10.50
N ALA A 208 5.09 1.52 -10.74
CA ALA A 208 4.21 2.29 -9.85
C ALA A 208 2.78 1.71 -9.80
N MET A 209 2.25 1.32 -10.96
CA MET A 209 0.94 0.68 -11.07
C MET A 209 0.91 -0.68 -10.38
N ASP A 210 2.01 -1.41 -10.40
CA ASP A 210 2.14 -2.69 -9.70
C ASP A 210 1.99 -2.50 -8.18
N CYS A 211 2.64 -1.48 -7.60
CA CYS A 211 2.41 -1.10 -6.20
C CYS A 211 0.96 -0.72 -5.91
N VAL A 212 0.29 -0.01 -6.84
CA VAL A 212 -1.11 0.39 -6.68
C VAL A 212 -2.05 -0.81 -6.70
N ILE A 213 -1.80 -1.80 -7.55
CA ILE A 213 -2.59 -3.04 -7.60
C ILE A 213 -2.51 -3.80 -6.27
N VAL A 214 -1.30 -3.97 -5.73
CA VAL A 214 -1.10 -4.63 -4.42
C VAL A 214 -1.89 -3.91 -3.32
N GLU A 215 -1.83 -2.58 -3.30
CA GLU A 215 -2.53 -1.79 -2.29
C GLU A 215 -4.06 -1.79 -2.49
N ILE A 216 -4.56 -1.84 -3.72
CA ILE A 216 -6.00 -2.01 -3.99
C ILE A 216 -6.52 -3.29 -3.33
N PHE A 217 -5.78 -4.40 -3.42
CA PHE A 217 -6.20 -5.64 -2.76
C PHE A 217 -6.22 -5.51 -1.25
N ASP A 218 -5.18 -4.95 -0.65
CA ASP A 218 -5.09 -4.79 0.79
C ASP A 218 -6.26 -3.92 1.31
N VAL A 219 -6.52 -2.79 0.67
CA VAL A 219 -7.60 -1.86 1.03
C VAL A 219 -8.98 -2.50 0.82
N TYR A 220 -9.22 -3.15 -0.32
CA TYR A 220 -10.50 -3.77 -0.63
C TYR A 220 -10.79 -4.99 0.26
N SER A 221 -9.79 -5.82 0.54
CA SER A 221 -9.93 -6.96 1.46
C SER A 221 -10.29 -6.51 2.86
N LYS A 222 -9.63 -5.45 3.36
CA LYS A 222 -9.94 -4.85 4.67
C LYS A 222 -11.34 -4.27 4.70
N PHE A 223 -11.78 -3.63 3.62
CA PHE A 223 -13.15 -3.15 3.48
C PHE A 223 -14.16 -4.30 3.57
N CYS A 224 -13.99 -5.38 2.80
CA CYS A 224 -14.89 -6.53 2.81
C CYS A 224 -14.97 -7.21 4.18
N LYS A 225 -13.81 -7.51 4.80
CA LYS A 225 -13.76 -8.11 6.14
C LYS A 225 -14.48 -7.25 7.18
N ARG A 226 -14.26 -5.93 7.14
CA ARG A 226 -14.90 -5.00 8.08
C ARG A 226 -16.40 -4.86 7.81
N MET A 227 -16.81 -4.86 6.55
CA MET A 227 -18.22 -4.84 6.17
C MET A 227 -18.96 -6.06 6.71
N ALA A 228 -18.39 -7.26 6.56
CA ALA A 228 -18.96 -8.49 7.11
C ALA A 228 -19.24 -8.38 8.62
N ASN A 229 -18.25 -7.90 9.38
CA ASN A 229 -18.38 -7.72 10.82
C ASN A 229 -19.47 -6.70 11.18
N VAL A 230 -19.56 -5.60 10.43
CA VAL A 230 -20.59 -4.57 10.65
C VAL A 230 -21.99 -5.10 10.34
N LEU A 231 -22.15 -5.89 9.27
CA LEU A 231 -23.45 -6.49 8.92
C LEU A 231 -23.94 -7.44 10.01
N MET A 232 -23.08 -8.33 10.51
CA MET A 232 -23.43 -9.21 11.64
C MET A 232 -23.95 -8.43 12.84
N ARG A 233 -23.24 -7.36 13.23
CA ARG A 233 -23.67 -6.51 14.35
C ARG A 233 -24.97 -5.75 14.05
N ILE A 234 -25.22 -5.35 12.81
CA ILE A 234 -26.48 -4.71 12.42
C ILE A 234 -27.65 -5.71 12.49
N TYR A 235 -27.44 -6.96 12.10
CA TYR A 235 -28.46 -8.00 12.20
C TYR A 235 -28.81 -8.35 13.65
N ASP A 236 -27.83 -8.27 14.55
CA ASP A 236 -28.04 -8.56 15.97
C ASP A 236 -28.68 -7.40 16.74
N VAL A 237 -28.15 -6.18 16.58
CA VAL A 237 -28.49 -5.02 17.44
C VAL A 237 -28.68 -3.70 16.69
N GLY A 238 -28.64 -3.73 15.35
CA GLY A 238 -28.69 -2.53 14.52
C GLY A 238 -30.08 -1.89 14.47
N GLY A 239 -30.08 -0.55 14.38
CA GLY A 239 -31.29 0.23 14.15
C GLY A 239 -31.52 0.54 12.67
N ARG A 240 -32.66 1.17 12.40
CA ARG A 240 -33.03 1.65 11.06
C ARG A 240 -32.00 2.61 10.46
N GLU A 241 -31.36 3.44 11.28
CA GLU A 241 -30.37 4.42 10.81
C GLU A 241 -29.07 3.75 10.34
N GLU A 242 -28.54 2.82 11.14
CA GLU A 242 -27.36 2.03 10.82
C GLU A 242 -27.59 1.20 9.55
N ALA A 243 -28.73 0.51 9.47
CA ALA A 243 -29.11 -0.28 8.29
C ALA A 243 -29.21 0.58 7.03
N ALA A 244 -29.79 1.79 7.13
CA ALA A 244 -29.88 2.71 6.00
C ALA A 244 -28.51 3.21 5.51
N VAL A 245 -27.55 3.42 6.41
CA VAL A 245 -26.19 3.79 6.03
C VAL A 245 -25.45 2.58 5.45
N ALA A 246 -25.56 1.40 6.06
CA ALA A 246 -24.95 0.17 5.57
C ALA A 246 -25.40 -0.16 4.14
N LEU A 247 -26.70 -0.03 3.87
CA LEU A 247 -27.28 -0.25 2.55
C LEU A 247 -26.64 0.67 1.50
N LYS A 248 -26.45 1.96 1.81
CA LYS A 248 -25.77 2.91 0.92
C LYS A 248 -24.31 2.54 0.69
N VAL A 249 -23.61 2.06 1.73
CA VAL A 249 -22.23 1.62 1.61
C VAL A 249 -22.15 0.37 0.72
N LEU A 250 -23.03 -0.61 0.88
CA LEU A 250 -23.09 -1.79 0.01
C LEU A 250 -23.41 -1.41 -1.45
N GLN A 251 -24.43 -0.59 -1.68
CA GLN A 251 -24.77 -0.14 -3.04
C GLN A 251 -23.59 0.54 -3.74
N LYS A 252 -22.85 1.42 -3.03
CA LYS A 252 -21.64 2.03 -3.57
C LYS A 252 -20.53 0.99 -3.81
N ALA A 253 -20.35 0.04 -2.91
CA ALA A 253 -19.34 -1.00 -3.07
C ALA A 253 -19.61 -1.91 -4.28
N SER A 254 -20.88 -2.11 -4.66
CA SER A 254 -21.26 -2.81 -5.90
C SER A 254 -20.73 -2.07 -7.13
N SER A 255 -20.99 -0.77 -7.22
CA SER A 255 -20.46 0.11 -8.28
C SER A 255 -18.92 0.11 -8.30
N GLN A 256 -18.28 0.23 -7.14
CA GLN A 256 -16.81 0.18 -7.04
C GLN A 256 -16.24 -1.17 -7.49
N GLY A 257 -16.95 -2.28 -7.27
CA GLY A 257 -16.56 -3.59 -7.76
C GLY A 257 -16.51 -3.67 -9.28
N GLU A 258 -17.48 -3.04 -9.98
CA GLU A 258 -17.49 -2.94 -11.43
C GLU A 258 -16.35 -2.06 -11.96
N ASP A 259 -16.10 -0.92 -11.32
CA ASP A 259 -15.01 -0.02 -11.66
C ASP A 259 -13.64 -0.69 -11.48
N LEU A 260 -13.44 -1.41 -10.37
CA LEU A 260 -12.23 -2.19 -10.11
C LEU A 260 -12.05 -3.31 -11.16
N SER A 261 -13.12 -3.99 -11.55
CA SER A 261 -13.07 -5.00 -12.63
C SER A 261 -12.60 -4.39 -13.95
N CYS A 262 -13.10 -3.20 -14.30
CA CYS A 262 -12.65 -2.46 -15.48
C CYS A 262 -11.20 -2.00 -15.35
N TYR A 263 -10.80 -1.53 -14.17
CA TYR A 263 -9.45 -1.09 -13.87
C TYR A 263 -8.43 -2.25 -13.98
N PHE A 264 -8.73 -3.43 -13.44
CA PHE A 264 -7.87 -4.60 -13.56
C PHE A 264 -7.72 -5.07 -15.00
N LYS A 265 -8.80 -5.07 -15.79
CA LYS A 265 -8.71 -5.35 -17.23
C LYS A 265 -7.79 -4.35 -17.93
N PHE A 266 -7.90 -3.07 -17.62
CA PHE A 266 -7.01 -2.04 -18.13
C PHE A 266 -5.54 -2.29 -17.75
N CYS A 267 -5.26 -2.61 -16.48
CA CYS A 267 -3.91 -2.90 -16.00
C CYS A 267 -3.30 -4.15 -16.66
N LYS A 268 -4.11 -5.19 -16.92
CA LYS A 268 -3.70 -6.35 -17.72
C LYS A 268 -3.28 -5.96 -19.14
N VAL A 269 -4.06 -5.12 -19.81
CA VAL A 269 -3.79 -4.69 -21.20
C VAL A 269 -2.49 -3.92 -21.32
N ILE A 270 -2.14 -3.08 -20.33
CA ILE A 270 -0.89 -2.30 -20.36
C ILE A 270 0.33 -3.07 -19.83
N GLY A 271 0.14 -4.31 -19.35
CA GLY A 271 1.24 -5.17 -18.90
C GLY A 271 1.68 -4.97 -17.45
N VAL A 272 0.77 -4.57 -16.55
CA VAL A 272 1.05 -4.59 -15.09
C VAL A 272 1.08 -6.04 -14.61
N LEU A 273 2.18 -6.46 -13.98
CA LEU A 273 2.47 -7.86 -13.64
C LEU A 273 1.42 -8.46 -12.70
N ASN A 274 1.20 -7.81 -11.55
CA ASN A 274 0.26 -8.29 -10.53
C ASN A 274 -1.22 -8.18 -10.93
N ALA A 275 -1.53 -7.47 -12.02
CA ALA A 275 -2.91 -7.38 -12.50
C ALA A 275 -3.44 -8.73 -13.02
N SER A 276 -2.55 -9.62 -13.47
CA SER A 276 -2.93 -10.96 -13.96
C SER A 276 -3.39 -11.90 -12.85
N GLN A 277 -2.85 -11.72 -11.64
CA GLN A 277 -3.07 -12.56 -10.47
C GLN A 277 -4.28 -12.10 -9.64
N CYS A 278 -5.02 -11.08 -10.09
CA CYS A 278 -6.17 -10.55 -9.36
C CYS A 278 -7.26 -11.62 -9.15
N PRO A 279 -7.66 -11.91 -7.90
CA PRO A 279 -8.90 -12.63 -7.65
C PRO A 279 -10.07 -11.88 -8.28
N LYS A 280 -11.09 -12.63 -8.69
CA LYS A 280 -12.34 -12.03 -9.17
C LYS A 280 -12.99 -11.31 -8.00
N ILE A 281 -13.33 -10.04 -8.19
CA ILE A 281 -14.16 -9.31 -7.24
C ILE A 281 -15.54 -9.94 -7.28
N GLU A 282 -15.93 -10.56 -6.17
CA GLU A 282 -17.26 -11.11 -6.01
C GLU A 282 -18.29 -9.98 -5.89
N ARG A 283 -19.49 -10.24 -6.41
CA ARG A 283 -20.60 -9.32 -6.25
C ARG A 283 -21.07 -9.36 -4.81
N ILE A 284 -21.52 -8.20 -4.33
CA ILE A 284 -22.20 -8.11 -3.05
C ILE A 284 -23.43 -9.00 -3.09
N SER A 285 -23.70 -9.69 -1.98
CA SER A 285 -24.87 -10.57 -1.89
C SER A 285 -26.15 -9.75 -2.02
N ASP A 286 -27.00 -10.11 -2.98
CA ASP A 286 -28.33 -9.52 -3.10
C ASP A 286 -29.17 -9.80 -1.83
N GLU A 287 -28.86 -10.88 -1.11
CA GLU A 287 -29.50 -11.25 0.16
C GLU A 287 -29.22 -10.19 1.26
N ASP A 288 -27.97 -9.71 1.37
CA ASP A 288 -27.61 -8.71 2.39
C ASP A 288 -28.33 -7.38 2.13
N ILE A 289 -28.56 -7.04 0.85
CA ILE A 289 -29.30 -5.85 0.43
C ILE A 289 -30.77 -5.98 0.84
N GLU A 290 -31.41 -7.11 0.52
CA GLU A 290 -32.80 -7.38 0.86
C GLU A 290 -33.04 -7.38 2.38
N ASP A 291 -32.13 -7.97 3.15
CA ASP A 291 -32.24 -8.02 4.61
C ASP A 291 -32.09 -6.63 5.25
N LEU A 292 -31.18 -5.79 4.76
CA LEU A 292 -31.09 -4.39 5.21
C LEU A 292 -32.34 -3.58 4.83
N GLU A 293 -32.88 -3.77 3.62
CA GLU A 293 -34.13 -3.12 3.22
C GLU A 293 -35.30 -3.52 4.13
N ARG A 294 -35.36 -4.80 4.53
CA ARG A 294 -36.35 -5.28 5.49
C ARG A 294 -36.24 -4.56 6.83
N ILE A 295 -35.03 -4.43 7.38
CA ILE A 295 -34.78 -3.69 8.64
C ILE A 295 -35.26 -2.23 8.53
N ILE A 296 -34.98 -1.58 7.38
CA ILE A 296 -35.40 -0.19 7.14
C ILE A 296 -36.92 -0.06 7.08
N SER A 297 -37.60 -1.02 6.44
CA SER A 297 -39.06 -1.03 6.24
C SER A 297 -39.86 -1.44 7.48
N SER A 298 -39.30 -2.30 8.34
CA SER A 298 -40.04 -2.86 9.48
C SER A 298 -40.31 -1.86 10.62
N GLY A 299 -39.57 -0.75 10.73
CA GLY A 299 -39.72 0.22 11.83
C GLY A 299 -39.41 -0.39 13.21
N ASP A 300 -39.24 0.43 14.24
CA ASP A 300 -38.74 0.03 15.58
C ASP A 300 -39.61 -0.99 16.38
N ASN A 301 -40.56 -1.68 15.74
CA ASN A 301 -41.47 -2.63 16.34
C ASN A 301 -41.39 -4.01 15.68
N MET A 302 -40.27 -4.71 15.85
CA MET A 302 -40.24 -6.19 15.89
C MET A 302 -38.87 -6.64 16.38
N ALA A 303 -38.83 -7.35 17.51
CA ALA A 303 -37.72 -8.21 17.84
C ALA A 303 -37.54 -9.19 16.67
N ILE A 304 -36.43 -9.06 15.95
CA ILE A 304 -36.17 -9.87 14.76
C ILE A 304 -35.95 -11.31 15.24
N VAL A 305 -36.96 -12.17 15.05
CA VAL A 305 -36.75 -13.61 15.08
C VAL A 305 -36.07 -13.96 13.75
N LEU A 306 -34.74 -13.84 13.74
CA LEU A 306 -33.92 -14.44 12.69
C LEU A 306 -34.13 -15.96 12.80
N SER A 307 -34.63 -16.56 11.72
CA SER A 307 -34.51 -18.01 11.50
C SER A 307 -33.03 -18.37 11.56
N ASP A 308 -32.68 -19.43 12.29
CA ASP A 308 -31.33 -19.99 12.52
C ASP A 308 -30.43 -20.20 11.27
N SER A 309 -30.94 -19.90 10.07
CA SER A 309 -30.22 -20.01 8.80
C SER A 309 -29.20 -18.89 8.52
N CYS A 310 -29.10 -17.84 9.35
CA CYS A 310 -28.18 -16.72 9.14
C CYS A 310 -26.78 -16.94 9.77
N MET A 311 -26.66 -17.81 10.78
CA MET A 311 -25.49 -17.89 11.67
C MET A 311 -24.24 -18.56 11.07
N GLU A 312 -24.25 -18.95 9.78
CA GLU A 312 -23.12 -19.64 9.12
C GLU A 312 -22.60 -18.95 7.85
N LYS A 313 -23.02 -17.72 7.53
CA LYS A 313 -22.61 -17.06 6.27
C LYS A 313 -21.48 -16.07 6.49
N GLU A 314 -20.24 -16.56 6.37
CA GLU A 314 -19.12 -15.68 6.03
C GLU A 314 -19.39 -15.04 4.65
N LEU A 315 -19.20 -13.72 4.54
CA LEU A 315 -18.90 -13.11 3.24
C LEU A 315 -17.60 -13.73 2.74
N LYS A 316 -17.72 -14.82 1.97
CA LYS A 316 -16.60 -15.54 1.37
C LYS A 316 -15.99 -14.73 0.24
N THR A 317 -15.33 -13.61 0.55
CA THR A 317 -14.25 -13.19 -0.34
C THR A 317 -13.20 -14.29 -0.32
N VAL A 318 -13.12 -15.12 -1.37
CA VAL A 318 -11.99 -16.01 -1.61
C VAL A 318 -10.78 -15.15 -1.99
N ILE A 319 -10.26 -14.46 -0.99
CA ILE A 319 -8.90 -13.94 -0.96
C ILE A 319 -8.25 -14.84 0.06
N THR A 320 -7.67 -15.94 -0.42
CA THR A 320 -6.92 -16.88 0.39
C THR A 320 -5.94 -16.09 1.26
N GLU A 321 -5.99 -16.29 2.59
CA GLU A 321 -4.99 -15.74 3.51
C GLU A 321 -3.59 -16.33 3.27
N GLN A 322 -3.49 -17.31 2.38
CA GLN A 322 -2.25 -17.75 1.78
C GLN A 322 -1.90 -16.85 0.59
N TRP A 323 -1.20 -15.77 0.89
CA TRP A 323 -0.09 -15.40 0.02
C TRP A 323 1.00 -16.44 0.26
N GLU A 324 1.52 -17.06 -0.81
CA GLU A 324 2.85 -17.67 -0.72
C GLU A 324 3.80 -16.55 -0.31
N VAL A 325 4.13 -16.51 0.98
CA VAL A 325 5.45 -16.06 1.38
C VAL A 325 6.39 -16.97 0.61
N PHE A 326 7.28 -16.40 -0.19
CA PHE A 326 8.40 -17.15 -0.73
C PHE A 326 9.26 -17.56 0.48
N ASP A 327 8.88 -18.66 1.12
CA ASP A 327 9.76 -19.43 1.97
C ASP A 327 10.71 -20.13 1.00
N ASP A 328 11.97 -19.68 1.02
CA ASP A 328 13.06 -20.40 0.38
C ASP A 328 13.06 -21.82 0.95
N VAL A 329 12.81 -22.79 0.07
CA VAL A 329 12.68 -24.21 0.42
C VAL A 329 14.05 -24.74 0.84
N ASP A 330 14.27 -24.86 2.14
CA ASP A 330 15.30 -25.72 2.72
C ASP A 330 14.76 -27.16 2.82
N ASP A 331 15.45 -28.16 2.25
CA ASP A 331 15.58 -29.48 2.89
C ASP A 331 16.78 -30.28 2.33
N TYR A 332 17.77 -30.58 3.19
CA TYR A 332 18.07 -31.93 3.68
C TYR A 332 19.26 -31.91 4.66
N SER A 333 18.91 -31.88 5.95
CA SER A 333 19.42 -32.67 7.10
C SER A 333 20.55 -33.69 6.80
N SER A 334 21.65 -33.83 7.56
CA SER A 334 21.81 -34.21 9.00
C SER A 334 23.34 -34.28 9.30
N SER A 335 23.87 -34.05 10.51
CA SER A 335 23.78 -34.96 11.67
C SER A 335 24.31 -34.36 13.00
N TRP A 336 23.44 -34.37 14.02
CA TRP A 336 23.65 -34.80 15.43
C TRP A 336 24.81 -34.22 16.28
N GLN A 337 24.51 -33.38 17.29
CA GLN A 337 24.18 -33.78 18.68
C GLN A 337 24.21 -32.63 19.72
N ASN A 338 23.11 -32.54 20.49
CA ASN A 338 22.99 -32.25 21.93
C ASN A 338 23.34 -30.87 22.59
N LYS A 339 22.27 -30.33 23.19
CA LYS A 339 22.13 -29.71 24.54
C LYS A 339 22.33 -28.19 24.74
N ASN A 340 21.16 -27.57 24.92
CA ASN A 340 20.77 -26.59 25.94
C ASN A 340 21.10 -25.09 25.81
N PRO A 341 20.21 -24.24 26.36
CA PRO A 341 19.86 -22.92 25.86
C PRO A 341 20.54 -21.79 26.66
N PHE A 342 20.59 -20.61 26.04
CA PHE A 342 21.22 -19.36 26.49
C PHE A 342 22.74 -19.28 26.29
N LEU A 343 23.16 -18.64 25.19
CA LEU A 343 24.15 -17.55 25.21
C LEU A 343 24.30 -16.89 23.84
N ASP A 344 24.40 -15.57 23.94
CA ASP A 344 24.69 -14.50 22.98
C ASP A 344 25.84 -14.83 22.00
N SER A 345 25.71 -14.43 20.72
CA SER A 345 26.84 -13.93 19.89
C SER A 345 26.43 -13.77 18.41
N SER A 346 26.78 -12.59 17.90
CA SER A 346 26.89 -12.14 16.51
C SER A 346 27.17 -13.21 15.44
N TYR A 347 26.48 -13.11 14.30
CA TYR A 347 27.05 -13.55 13.01
C TYR A 347 26.83 -12.54 11.89
N ASP A 348 27.99 -12.10 11.42
CA ASP A 348 28.33 -11.40 10.20
C ASP A 348 28.06 -12.31 8.98
N TYR A 349 27.45 -11.78 7.92
CA TYR A 349 27.36 -12.48 6.63
C TYR A 349 27.66 -11.50 5.48
N SER A 350 28.90 -11.57 5.02
CA SER A 350 29.40 -10.90 3.83
C SER A 350 28.99 -11.67 2.56
N LEU A 351 28.44 -10.94 1.58
CA LEU A 351 28.09 -11.43 0.24
C LEU A 351 29.25 -11.19 -0.74
N VAL A 352 29.83 -12.25 -1.30
CA VAL A 352 30.69 -12.19 -2.50
C VAL A 352 30.12 -13.13 -3.56
N CYS A 353 29.95 -12.62 -4.78
CA CYS A 353 29.42 -13.35 -5.93
C CYS A 353 30.44 -14.33 -6.50
N GLN A 354 30.01 -15.56 -6.80
CA GLN A 354 30.73 -16.50 -7.67
C GLN A 354 29.93 -16.80 -8.95
N PRO A 355 30.61 -17.12 -10.07
CA PRO A 355 30.02 -17.21 -11.41
C PRO A 355 29.24 -18.54 -11.62
N PRO A 356 28.35 -18.59 -12.64
CA PRO A 356 27.38 -19.66 -12.80
C PRO A 356 28.02 -20.99 -13.23
N PRO A 357 27.45 -22.15 -12.81
CA PRO A 357 27.90 -23.45 -13.28
C PRO A 357 27.38 -23.75 -14.70
N PRO A 358 28.08 -24.62 -15.46
CA PRO A 358 27.71 -24.98 -16.84
C PRO A 358 26.46 -25.87 -16.91
N PRO A 359 25.72 -25.84 -18.03
CA PRO A 359 24.42 -26.49 -18.15
C PRO A 359 24.53 -28.02 -18.18
N GLN A 360 23.75 -28.69 -17.33
CA GLN A 360 23.58 -30.15 -17.33
C GLN A 360 22.41 -30.55 -18.23
N VAL A 361 22.64 -31.58 -19.07
CA VAL A 361 21.64 -32.22 -19.94
C VAL A 361 20.91 -33.29 -19.15
N LEU A 362 19.57 -33.21 -19.09
CA LEU A 362 18.71 -34.21 -18.45
C LEU A 362 18.45 -35.40 -19.39
N PRO A 363 18.46 -36.65 -18.91
CA PRO A 363 18.09 -37.80 -19.72
C PRO A 363 16.56 -38.00 -19.76
N ASP A 364 16.04 -38.28 -20.95
CA ASP A 364 14.70 -38.77 -21.24
C ASP A 364 14.49 -40.15 -20.61
N LEU A 365 13.38 -40.38 -19.91
CA LEU A 365 12.92 -41.73 -19.55
C LEU A 365 11.38 -41.81 -19.55
N ILE A 366 10.87 -42.21 -20.71
CA ILE A 366 9.73 -43.14 -20.81
C ILE A 366 10.20 -44.48 -20.25
N SER A 367 9.42 -45.11 -19.36
CA SER A 367 9.09 -46.55 -19.31
C SER A 367 8.92 -47.08 -17.87
N PHE A 368 7.70 -47.60 -17.64
CA PHE A 368 7.17 -48.42 -16.54
C PHE A 368 6.85 -47.75 -15.20
#